data_AF-A0A4R5NTG9-F1
#
_entry.id   AF-A0A4R5NTG9-F1
#
_cell.length_a   1.000
_cell.length_b   1.000
_cell.length_c   1.000
_cell.angle_alpha   90.00
_cell.angle_beta   90.00
_cell.angle_gamma   90.00
#
_symmetry.space_group_name_H-M   'P 1'
#
loop_
_entity.id
_entity.type
_entity.pdbx_description
1 polymer ?
#
loop_
_entity_poly.entity_id
_entity_poly.type
_entity_poly.pdbx_seq_one_letter_code
_entity_poly.pdbx_strand_id
1 'polypeptide(L)'
;MKVLKYNSLNWGEYYDDQSDLFKDTKHVQYKYAKRTRTLIMRYRNPQQFLLKTKYNYRKLIYRHGHKNPIVTHYFKVGHEKWKFATTIHYWLKKPIRY
;
A
#
# COMPACT_ATOMS: atom_id res chain seq x y z
N MET A 1 -18.02 -2.52 12.16
CA MET A 1 -17.27 -1.40 11.53
C MET A 1 -16.04 -1.12 12.40
N LYS A 2 -14.83 -1.53 11.98
CA LYS A 2 -13.60 -1.38 12.80
C LYS A 2 -12.96 -0.02 12.47
N VAL A 3 -13.08 0.95 13.38
CA VAL A 3 -12.40 2.24 13.29
C VAL A 3 -11.00 2.07 13.89
N LEU A 4 -9.98 1.99 13.04
CA LEU A 4 -8.58 1.98 13.49
C LEU A 4 -8.13 3.43 13.71
N LYS A 5 -7.97 3.84 14.98
CA LYS A 5 -7.32 5.11 15.34
C LYS A 5 -5.83 5.02 14.99
N TYR A 6 -5.40 5.74 13.96
CA TYR A 6 -4.01 5.77 13.49
C TYR A 6 -3.23 6.91 14.14
N ASN A 7 -2.17 6.58 14.88
CA ASN A 7 -1.25 7.54 15.49
C ASN A 7 -0.03 7.77 14.57
N SER A 8 0.30 9.04 14.34
CA SER A 8 0.99 9.52 13.14
C SER A 8 2.48 9.81 13.33
N LEU A 9 3.22 8.97 14.07
CA LEU A 9 4.65 9.21 14.29
C LEU A 9 5.59 8.39 13.41
N ASN A 10 5.14 7.28 12.82
CA ASN A 10 5.92 6.48 11.89
C ASN A 10 5.03 6.08 10.71
N TRP A 11 5.47 6.31 9.48
CA TRP A 11 4.84 5.70 8.30
C TRP A 11 5.08 4.18 8.37
N GLY A 12 4.23 3.48 9.13
CA GLY A 12 4.19 2.02 9.19
C GLY A 12 4.86 1.42 10.43
N GLU A 13 4.21 1.55 11.59
CA GLU A 13 4.18 0.42 12.53
C GLU A 13 2.83 -0.28 12.34
N TYR A 14 2.78 -1.10 11.29
CA TYR A 14 1.72 -2.06 11.06
C TYR A 14 2.13 -3.33 11.81
N TYR A 15 1.45 -3.61 12.92
CA TYR A 15 1.80 -4.69 13.84
C TYR A 15 1.85 -6.07 13.14
N ASP A 16 3.03 -6.67 13.28
CA ASP A 16 3.46 -8.06 13.41
C ASP A 16 3.29 -9.12 12.29
N ASP A 17 2.19 -9.19 11.54
CA ASP A 17 2.01 -10.37 10.65
C ASP A 17 2.59 -10.21 9.23
N GLN A 18 3.21 -9.06 8.93
CA GLN A 18 3.73 -8.75 7.60
C GLN A 18 5.19 -8.30 7.58
N SER A 19 5.85 -8.22 8.74
CA SER A 19 7.17 -7.58 8.90
C SER A 19 8.27 -8.17 8.00
N ASP A 20 8.23 -9.47 7.71
CA ASP A 20 9.24 -10.11 6.85
C ASP A 20 9.10 -9.76 5.36
N LEU A 21 7.91 -9.36 4.89
CA LEU A 21 7.70 -8.95 3.50
C LEU A 21 8.19 -7.53 3.21
N PHE A 22 8.43 -6.72 4.25
CA PHE A 22 8.75 -5.29 4.15
C PHE A 22 10.17 -4.93 4.60
N LYS A 23 10.98 -5.91 5.02
CA LYS A 23 12.39 -5.68 5.41
C LYS A 23 13.27 -5.22 4.24
N ASP A 24 12.91 -5.49 2.99
CA ASP A 24 13.68 -5.05 1.82
C ASP A 24 13.27 -3.64 1.35
N THR A 25 13.48 -2.63 2.20
CA THR A 25 13.26 -1.21 1.86
C THR A 25 14.24 -0.70 0.80
N LYS A 26 15.36 -1.39 0.55
CA LYS A 26 16.39 -0.96 -0.43
C LYS A 26 15.89 -0.98 -1.88
N HIS A 27 14.87 -1.78 -2.21
CA HIS A 27 14.45 -1.99 -3.60
C HIS A 27 12.97 -1.68 -3.88
N VAL A 28 12.23 -1.15 -2.89
CA VAL A 28 10.83 -0.76 -3.11
C VAL A 28 10.80 0.50 -3.98
N GLN A 29 10.22 0.38 -5.17
CA GLN A 29 10.00 1.54 -6.05
C GLN A 29 8.55 1.99 -5.96
N TYR A 30 8.34 3.30 -5.89
CA TYR A 30 7.02 3.90 -5.82
C TYR A 30 6.79 4.84 -7.00
N LYS A 31 5.54 4.89 -7.48
CA LYS A 31 5.07 5.88 -8.45
C LYS A 31 3.75 6.44 -7.96
N TYR A 32 3.70 7.77 -7.79
CA TYR A 32 2.48 8.48 -7.42
C TYR A 32 1.93 9.26 -8.62
N ALA A 33 0.65 9.06 -8.92
CA ALA A 33 -0.08 9.82 -9.92
C ALA A 33 -1.04 10.80 -9.21
N LYS A 34 -0.68 12.10 -9.21
CA LYS A 34 -1.43 13.15 -8.50
C LYS A 34 -2.87 13.29 -9.01
N ARG A 35 -3.09 13.27 -10.33
CA ARG A 35 -4.41 13.42 -10.96
C ARG A 35 -5.41 12.36 -10.50
N THR A 36 -4.99 11.11 -10.41
CA THR A 36 -5.84 9.99 -10.00
C THR A 36 -5.65 9.60 -8.54
N ARG A 37 -4.83 10.35 -7.80
CA ARG A 37 -4.41 10.09 -6.42
C ARG A 37 -4.14 8.60 -6.20
N THR A 38 -3.29 8.04 -7.04
CA THR A 38 -2.97 6.61 -7.05
C THR A 38 -1.49 6.41 -6.77
N LEU A 39 -1.18 5.60 -5.76
CA LEU A 39 0.18 5.15 -5.46
C LEU A 39 0.34 3.70 -5.92
N ILE A 40 1.40 3.42 -6.69
CA ILE A 40 1.80 2.06 -7.02
C ILE A 40 3.15 1.81 -6.37
N MET A 41 3.25 0.71 -5.64
CA MET A 41 4.48 0.22 -5.02
C MET A 41 4.88 -1.08 -5.69
N ARG A 42 6.14 -1.19 -6.09
CA ARG A 42 6.76 -2.41 -6.62
C ARG A 42 7.81 -2.88 -5.62
N TYR A 43 7.74 -4.15 -5.24
CA TYR A 43 8.68 -4.78 -4.31
C TYR A 43 9.07 -6.16 -4.80
N ARG A 44 10.22 -6.67 -4.33
CA ARG A 44 10.72 -7.99 -4.71
C ARG A 44 9.72 -9.07 -4.29
N ASN A 45 9.53 -10.07 -5.16
CA ASN A 45 8.74 -11.23 -4.80
C ASN A 45 9.62 -12.24 -4.05
N PRO A 46 9.32 -12.58 -2.77
CA PRO A 46 10.09 -13.57 -2.04
C PRO A 46 9.96 -14.97 -2.66
N GLN A 47 8.83 -15.26 -3.31
CA GLN A 47 8.55 -16.54 -3.97
C GLN A 47 8.90 -16.51 -5.46
N GLN A 48 9.86 -15.68 -5.88
CA GLN A 48 10.16 -15.43 -7.29
C GLN A 48 10.47 -16.70 -8.10
N PHE A 49 11.07 -17.72 -7.48
CA PHE A 49 11.42 -18.98 -8.13
C PHE A 49 10.20 -19.87 -8.36
N LEU A 50 9.28 -19.92 -7.39
CA LEU A 50 8.04 -20.69 -7.50
C LEU A 50 7.06 -20.04 -8.48
N LEU A 51 6.93 -18.71 -8.42
CA LEU A 51 5.96 -17.95 -9.20
C LEU A 51 6.53 -17.41 -10.52
N LYS A 52 7.78 -17.73 -10.86
CA LYS A 52 8.51 -17.27 -12.06
C LYS A 52 8.38 -15.76 -12.33
N THR A 53 8.33 -14.96 -11.26
CA THR A 53 8.13 -13.50 -11.34
C THR A 53 8.96 -12.77 -10.30
N LYS A 54 9.70 -11.75 -10.74
CA LYS A 54 10.66 -11.01 -9.90
C LYS A 54 10.00 -10.06 -8.90
N TYR A 55 8.80 -9.55 -9.22
CA TYR A 55 8.20 -8.44 -8.49
C TYR A 55 6.72 -8.66 -8.19
N ASN A 56 6.33 -8.13 -7.04
CA ASN A 56 4.95 -7.95 -6.61
C ASN A 56 4.61 -6.46 -6.62
N TYR A 57 3.31 -6.17 -6.71
CA TYR A 57 2.82 -4.81 -6.77
C TYR A 57 1.66 -4.61 -5.82
N ARG A 58 1.64 -3.44 -5.18
CA ARG A 58 0.48 -2.90 -4.44
C ARG A 58 0.04 -1.61 -5.11
N LYS A 59 -1.26 -1.38 -5.14
CA LYS A 59 -1.86 -0.15 -5.64
C LYS A 59 -2.82 0.38 -4.60
N LEU A 60 -2.62 1.64 -4.22
CA LEU A 60 -3.48 2.38 -3.31
C LEU A 60 -4.16 3.49 -4.10
N ILE A 61 -5.48 3.54 -4.05
CA ILE A 61 -6.27 4.62 -4.64
C ILE A 61 -6.86 5.44 -3.51
N TYR A 62 -6.44 6.70 -3.40
CA TYR A 62 -6.91 7.62 -2.38
C TYR A 62 -8.10 8.41 -2.91
N ARG A 63 -9.24 8.25 -2.26
CA ARG A 63 -10.47 9.00 -2.52
C ARG A 63 -10.78 9.88 -1.32
N HIS A 64 -11.75 10.78 -1.49
CA HIS A 64 -12.22 11.70 -0.46
C HIS A 64 -11.13 12.68 0.05
N GLY A 65 -11.40 13.44 1.12
CA GLY A 65 -10.51 14.50 1.60
C GLY A 65 -9.12 14.04 2.07
N HIS A 66 -8.24 14.99 2.34
CA HIS A 66 -6.86 14.72 2.77
C HIS A 66 -6.73 14.26 4.22
N LYS A 67 -7.67 14.66 5.10
CA LYS A 67 -7.72 14.24 6.50
C LYS A 67 -8.49 12.94 6.70
N ASN A 68 -9.51 12.71 5.88
CA ASN A 68 -10.36 11.52 5.99
C ASN A 68 -10.32 10.67 4.70
N PRO A 69 -9.15 10.28 4.19
CA PRO A 69 -9.09 9.58 2.92
C PRO A 69 -9.74 8.20 3.03
N ILE A 70 -10.41 7.81 1.96
CA ILE A 70 -10.86 6.45 1.73
C ILE A 70 -9.83 5.80 0.80
N VAL A 71 -9.16 4.76 1.27
CA VAL A 71 -8.08 4.12 0.51
C VAL A 71 -8.49 2.73 0.08
N THR A 72 -8.59 2.53 -1.23
CA THR A 72 -8.80 1.21 -1.82
C THR A 72 -7.47 0.57 -2.15
N HIS A 73 -7.28 -0.65 -1.64
CA HIS A 73 -6.07 -1.44 -1.76
C HIS A 73 -6.26 -2.53 -2.81
N TYR A 74 -5.31 -2.62 -3.74
CA TYR A 74 -5.19 -3.70 -4.70
C TYR A 74 -3.78 -4.29 -4.64
N PHE A 75 -3.65 -5.53 -5.08
CA PHE A 75 -2.37 -6.18 -5.28
C PHE A 75 -2.35 -6.94 -6.60
N LYS A 76 -1.15 -7.22 -7.11
CA LYS A 76 -0.93 -8.20 -8.16
C LYS A 76 0.48 -8.79 -8.06
N VAL A 77 0.63 -9.99 -8.58
CA VAL A 77 1.92 -10.69 -8.70
C VAL A 77 2.37 -10.58 -10.15
N GLY A 78 3.56 -10.04 -10.41
CA GLY A 78 4.09 -9.88 -11.77
C GLY A 78 3.14 -9.18 -12.75
N HIS A 79 2.77 -9.91 -13.80
CA HIS A 79 1.92 -9.45 -14.90
C HIS A 79 0.44 -9.82 -14.74
N GLU A 80 0.04 -10.36 -13.58
CA GLU A 80 -1.37 -10.67 -13.30
C GLU A 80 -2.27 -9.42 -13.32
N LYS A 81 -3.58 -9.66 -13.40
CA LYS A 81 -4.59 -8.63 -13.20
C LYS A 81 -4.56 -8.13 -11.75
N TRP A 82 -4.94 -6.86 -11.55
CA TRP A 82 -5.11 -6.30 -10.22
C TRP A 82 -6.24 -7.00 -9.48
N LYS A 83 -5.96 -7.48 -8.27
CA LYS A 83 -6.93 -8.09 -7.36
C LYS A 83 -7.25 -7.10 -6.26
N PHE A 84 -8.53 -6.93 -5.97
CA PHE A 84 -8.99 -6.12 -4.84
C PHE A 84 -8.57 -6.80 -3.54
N ALA A 85 -8.10 -6.01 -2.57
CA ALA A 85 -7.81 -6.48 -1.22
C ALA A 85 -8.86 -5.98 -0.24
N THR A 86 -8.95 -4.65 -0.08
CA THR A 86 -9.81 -4.01 0.91
C THR A 86 -9.99 -2.53 0.64
N THR A 87 -11.00 -1.92 1.25
CA THR A 87 -11.15 -0.46 1.34
C THR A 87 -11.16 -0.04 2.80
N ILE A 88 -10.32 0.91 3.16
CA ILE A 88 -10.17 1.39 4.54
C ILE A 88 -10.48 2.89 4.58
N HIS A 89 -11.29 3.30 5.55
CA HIS A 89 -11.61 4.69 5.82
C HIS A 89 -10.70 5.18 6.95
N TYR A 90 -9.93 6.22 6.69
CA TYR A 90 -9.00 6.78 7.68
C TYR A 90 -9.55 8.07 8.28
N TRP A 91 -9.19 8.33 9.53
CA TRP A 91 -9.31 9.63 10.18
C TRP A 91 -7.91 10.02 10.66
N LEU A 92 -7.22 10.82 9.84
CA LEU A 92 -5.82 11.16 10.06
C LEU A 92 -5.71 12.44 10.91
N LYS A 93 -4.86 12.39 11.94
CA LYS A 93 -4.51 13.56 12.76
C LYS A 93 -3.86 14.67 11.92
N LYS A 94 -3.02 14.29 10.96
CA LYS A 94 -2.39 15.19 9.98
C LYS A 94 -2.84 14.79 8.56
N PRO A 95 -3.13 15.76 7.67
CA PRO A 95 -3.55 15.45 6.31
C PRO A 95 -2.43 14.75 5.54
N ILE A 96 -2.79 13.91 4.56
CA ILE A 96 -1.80 13.41 3.60
C ILE A 96 -1.30 14.62 2.79
N ARG A 97 0.01 14.89 2.93
CA ARG A 97 0.75 15.87 2.13
C ARG A 97 1.32 15.11 0.93
N TYR A 98 0.96 15.54 -0.28
CA TYR A 98 1.59 15.09 -1.53
C TYR A 98 2.27 16.26 -2.21
#